data_AF-A0A529A4P0-F1
#
_entry.id   AF-A0A529A4P0-F1
#
_cell.length_a   1.000
_cell.length_b   1.000
_cell.length_c   1.000
_cell.angle_alpha   90.00
_cell.angle_beta   90.00
_cell.angle_gamma   90.00
#
_symmetry.space_group_name_H-M   'P 1'
#
loop_
_entity.id
_entity.type
_entity.pdbx_description
1 polymer ?
#
loop_
_entity_poly.entity_id
_entity_poly.type
_entity_poly.pdbx_seq_one_letter_code
_entity_poly.pdbx_strand_id
1 'polypeptide(L)' 'LALLSLPRDVGKHPESGKMISAGLGRYGPFVLHDGTYANLDNIEDVFSIGLNRAVSVIAEKQLKGPGGRNGGTPAALKE' A
#
# COMPACT_ATOMS: atom_id res chain seq x y z
N LEU A 1 6.50 19.25 7.07
CA LEU A 1 5.24 18.83 6.42
C LEU A 1 5.39 17.38 5.97
N ALA A 2 4.77 16.41 6.65
CA ALA A 2 4.93 14.98 6.35
C ALA A 2 4.29 14.56 5.01
N LEU A 3 3.16 15.14 4.63
CA LEU A 3 2.48 14.80 3.37
C LEU A 3 3.29 15.17 2.11
N LEU A 4 4.18 16.16 2.20
CA LEU A 4 5.03 16.57 1.09
C LEU A 4 6.16 15.59 0.79
N SER A 5 6.46 14.65 1.69
CA SER A 5 7.47 13.60 1.46
C SER A 5 6.89 12.35 0.82
N LEU A 6 5.62 12.38 0.40
CA LEU A 6 4.97 11.26 -0.27
C LEU A 6 4.95 11.45 -1.80
N PRO A 7 5.06 10.37 -2.59
CA PRO A 7 5.33 8.99 -2.14
C PRO A 7 6.77 8.84 -1.62
N ARG A 8 6.94 8.07 -0.54
CA ARG A 8 8.26 7.80 0.04
C ARG A 8 8.79 6.45 -0.40
N ASP A 9 10.11 6.35 -0.56
CA ASP A 9 10.77 5.07 -0.76
C ASP A 9 10.81 4.28 0.56
N VAL A 10 10.37 3.02 0.50
CA VAL A 10 10.41 2.08 1.63
C VAL A 10 11.68 1.24 1.56
N GLY A 11 12.08 0.82 0.35
CA GLY A 11 13.28 0.02 0.10
C GLY A 11 13.13 -0.89 -1.12
N LYS A 12 14.24 -1.54 -1.52
CA LYS A 12 14.23 -2.48 -2.64
C LYS A 12 13.63 -3.82 -2.21
N HIS A 13 12.71 -4.35 -3.01
CA HIS A 13 12.16 -5.68 -2.82
C HIS A 13 13.29 -6.74 -2.89
N PRO A 14 13.36 -7.71 -1.96
CA PRO A 14 14.49 -8.64 -1.86
C PRO A 14 14.66 -9.54 -3.09
N GLU A 15 13.57 -9.99 -3.70
CA GLU A 15 13.63 -10.89 -4.87
C GLU A 15 13.82 -10.16 -6.21
N SER A 16 13.02 -9.12 -6.48
CA SER A 16 13.07 -8.42 -7.77
C SER A 16 14.09 -7.28 -7.83
N GLY A 17 14.62 -6.82 -6.68
CA GLY A 17 15.54 -5.68 -6.59
C GLY A 17 14.92 -4.31 -6.93
N LYS A 18 13.65 -4.26 -7.32
CA LYS A 18 12.92 -3.03 -7.68
C LYS A 18 12.46 -2.29 -6.43
N MET A 19 12.33 -0.96 -6.54
CA MET A 19 11.92 -0.12 -5.41
C MET A 19 10.46 -0.37 -5.01
N ILE A 20 10.20 -0.37 -3.71
CA ILE A 20 8.87 -0.28 -3.12
C ILE A 20 8.68 1.13 -2.59
N SER A 21 7.58 1.79 -2.97
CA SER A 21 7.20 3.11 -2.49
C SER A 21 5.87 3.07 -1.73
N ALA A 22 5.70 3.87 -0.69
CA ALA A 22 4.45 4.05 0.04
C ALA A 22 3.87 5.45 -0.21
N GLY A 23 2.55 5.56 -0.34
CA GLY A 23 1.90 6.84 -0.63
C GLY A 23 0.38 6.82 -0.48
N LEU A 24 -0.23 7.95 -0.86
CA LEU A 24 -1.68 8.15 -0.86
C LEU A 24 -2.19 8.26 -2.29
N GLY A 25 -3.20 7.46 -2.63
CA GLY A 25 -3.81 7.44 -3.96
C GLY A 25 -5.32 7.65 -3.90
N ARG A 26 -5.98 7.56 -5.06
CA ARG A 26 -7.44 7.76 -5.20
C ARG A 26 -8.30 6.86 -4.30
N TYR A 27 -7.77 5.72 -3.85
CA TYR A 27 -8.47 4.74 -3.02
C TYR A 27 -7.87 4.60 -1.61
N GLY A 28 -7.14 5.64 -1.15
CA GLY A 28 -6.49 5.63 0.16
C GLY A 28 -5.01 5.25 0.11
N PRO A 29 -4.43 4.89 1.27
CA PRO A 29 -3.01 4.61 1.41
C PRO A 29 -2.62 3.30 0.71
N PHE A 30 -1.42 3.26 0.14
CA PHE A 30 -0.93 2.12 -0.63
C PHE A 30 0.59 1.94 -0.55
N VAL A 31 1.03 0.71 -0.87
CA VAL A 31 2.39 0.41 -1.33
C VAL A 31 2.35 0.04 -2.81
N LEU A 32 3.37 0.49 -3.55
CA LEU A 32 3.57 0.24 -4.97
C LEU A 32 4.88 -0.50 -5.17
N HIS A 33 4.81 -1.58 -5.92
CA HIS A 33 5.94 -2.35 -6.37
C HIS A 33 5.67 -2.87 -7.79
N ASP A 34 6.52 -2.51 -8.74
CA ASP A 34 6.49 -3.01 -10.13
C ASP A 34 5.10 -2.99 -10.79
N GLY A 35 4.37 -1.88 -10.65
CA GLY A 35 3.02 -1.71 -11.19
C GLY A 35 1.89 -2.35 -10.34
N THR A 36 2.23 -3.11 -9.30
CA THR A 36 1.27 -3.65 -8.34
C THR A 36 1.00 -2.64 -7.23
N TYR A 37 -0.26 -2.23 -7.10
CA TYR A 37 -0.74 -1.42 -5.98
C TYR A 37 -1.44 -2.30 -4.95
N ALA A 38 -0.96 -2.26 -3.71
CA ALA A 38 -1.61 -2.91 -2.59
C ALA A 38 -2.00 -1.86 -1.53
N ASN A 39 -3.27 -1.88 -1.14
CA ASN A 39 -3.82 -0.93 -0.17
C ASN A 39 -3.30 -1.23 1.24
N LEU A 40 -3.13 -0.16 2.02
CA LEU A 40 -2.90 -0.22 3.46
C LEU A 40 -4.21 0.09 4.19
N ASP A 41 -4.34 -0.39 5.41
CA ASP A 41 -5.56 -0.19 6.21
C ASP A 41 -5.56 1.18 6.90
N ASN A 42 -4.37 1.69 7.28
CA ASN A 42 -4.22 2.96 7.99
C ASN A 42 -3.38 3.95 7.18
N ILE A 43 -3.74 5.24 7.26
CA ILE A 43 -2.98 6.34 6.67
C ILE A 43 -1.58 6.44 7.29
N GLU A 44 -1.44 6.22 8.60
CA GLU A 44 -0.13 6.33 9.29
C GLU A 44 0.92 5.37 8.75
N ASP A 45 0.50 4.23 8.19
CA ASP A 45 1.40 3.22 7.63
C ASP A 45 2.21 3.78 6.46
N VAL A 46 1.71 4.78 5.72
CA VAL A 46 2.47 5.38 4.61
C VAL A 46 3.77 6.01 5.08
N PHE A 47 3.85 6.43 6.34
CA PHE A 47 5.04 7.04 6.94
C PHE A 47 5.95 6.04 7.64
N SER A 48 5.40 4.95 8.17
CA SER A 48 6.10 4.05 9.10
C SER A 48 6.31 2.62 8.59
N ILE A 49 5.60 2.19 7.53
CA ILE A 49 5.68 0.81 7.04
C ILE A 49 7.12 0.37 6.72
N GLY A 50 7.54 -0.75 7.30
CA GLY A 50 8.84 -1.34 7.02
C GLY A 50 8.85 -2.18 5.75
N LEU A 51 10.04 -2.44 5.21
CA LEU A 51 10.23 -3.26 4.00
C LEU A 51 9.57 -4.63 4.09
N ASN A 52 9.73 -5.34 5.22
CA ASN A 52 9.16 -6.69 5.41
C ASN A 52 7.64 -6.68 5.27
N ARG A 53 6.96 -5.73 5.92
CA ARG A 53 5.49 -5.62 5.85
C ARG A 53 5.05 -5.20 4.46
N ALA A 54 5.76 -4.28 3.81
CA ALA A 54 5.44 -3.85 2.45
C ALA A 54 5.53 -5.00 1.44
N VAL A 55 6.55 -5.86 1.55
CA VAL A 55 6.68 -7.09 0.75
C VAL A 55 5.52 -8.03 0.99
N SER A 56 5.15 -8.28 2.26
CA SER A 56 4.00 -9.15 2.59
C SER A 56 2.70 -8.63 1.99
N VAL A 57 2.43 -7.33 2.11
CA VAL A 57 1.19 -6.71 1.59
C VAL A 57 1.11 -6.80 0.06
N ILE A 58 2.24 -6.61 -0.64
CA ILE A 58 2.31 -6.81 -2.10
C ILE A 58 2.05 -8.28 -2.46
N ALA A 59 2.67 -9.23 -1.75
CA ALA A 59 2.47 -10.65 -2.01
C ALA A 59 1.00 -11.08 -1.77
N GLU A 60 0.40 -10.65 -0.67
CA GLU A 60 -1.02 -10.86 -0.37
C GLU A 60 -1.93 -10.33 -1.49
N LYS A 61 -1.60 -9.16 -2.05
CA LYS A 61 -2.36 -8.57 -3.16
C LYS A 61 -2.23 -9.38 -4.45
N GLN A 62 -1.03 -9.83 -4.78
CA GLN A 62 -0.78 -10.64 -5.98
C GLN A 62 -1.54 -11.97 -5.93
N LEU A 63 -1.59 -12.61 -4.75
CA LEU A 63 -2.35 -13.85 -4.54
C LEU A 63 -3.86 -13.67 -4.69
N LYS A 64 -4.42 -12.52 -4.29
CA LYS A 64 -5.85 -12.21 -4.40
C LYS A 64 -6.30 -11.89 -5.84
N GLY A 65 -5.36 -11.67 -6.77
CA GLY A 65 -5.63 -11.37 -8.17
C GLY A 65 -6.30 -10.02 -8.45
N PRO A 66 -6.40 -9.62 -9.74
CA PRO A 66 -7.05 -8.39 -10.18
C PRO A 66 -8.59 -8.49 -10.05
N GLY A 67 -9.09 -8.38 -8.82
CA GLY A 67 -10.51 -8.55 -8.54
C GLY A 67 -10.86 -8.73 -7.06
N GLY A 68 -9.87 -9.03 -6.21
CA GLY A 68 -10.00 -9.02 -4.75
C GLY A 68 -10.25 -7.61 -4.22
N ARG A 69 -11.47 -7.11 -4.45
CA ARG A 69 -11.97 -5.82 -3.99
C ARG A 69 -12.29 -5.94 -2.51
N ASN A 70 -11.39 -5.45 -1.66
CA ASN A 70 -11.82 -4.70 -0.46
C ASN A 70 -12.33 -3.31 -0.91
N GLY A 71 -13.21 -3.28 -1.90
CA GLY A 71 -14.03 -2.12 -2.23
C GLY A 71 -15.15 -2.06 -1.21
N GLY A 72 -14.76 -1.85 0.06
CA GLY A 72 -15.71 -1.49 1.08
C GLY A 72 -16.20 -0.09 0.73
N THR A 73 -17.42 0.00 0.21
CA THR A 73 -18.28 1.13 0.56
C THR A 73 -18.10 1.33 2.07
N PRO A 74 -17.72 2.53 2.56
CA PRO A 74 -17.72 2.74 4.00
C PRO A 74 -19.13 2.38 4.47
N ALA A 75 -19.23 1.38 5.35
CA ALA A 75 -20.50 1.04 5.97
C ALA A 75 -21.00 2.34 6.59
N ALA A 76 -22.11 2.87 6.06
CA ALA A 76 -22.72 4.08 6.56
C ALA A 76 -22.88 3.92 8.07
N LEU A 77 -22.27 4.83 8.83
CA LEU A 77 -22.52 4.99 10.25
C LEU A 77 -24.04 5.15 10.41
N LYS A 78 -24.68 4.14 11.01
CA LYS A 78 -26.06 4.29 11.48
C LYS A 78 -25.99 4.97 12.83
N GLU A 79 -26.69 6.10 12.91
CA GLU A 79 -27.05 6.84 14.13
C GLU A 79 -27.62 5.91 15.22
#